data_AF-A0A9J5YUQ3-F1
#
_entry.id   AF-A0A9J5YUQ3-F1
#
_cell.length_a   1.000
_cell.length_b   1.000
_cell.length_c   1.000
_cell.angle_alpha   90.00
_cell.angle_beta   90.00
_cell.angle_gamma   90.00
#
_symmetry.space_group_name_H-M   'P 1'
#
loop_
_entity.id
_entity.type
_entity.pdbx_description
1 polymer ?
#
loop_
_entity_poly.entity_id
_entity_poly.type
_entity_poly.pdbx_seq_one_letter_code
_entity_poly.pdbx_strand_id
1 'polypeptide(L)'
;MKHNNVIPYGHFKKHTDIRVKTWFNQPARKKRRRIARKEMAVKIPPPTTAGALHPVVHGQTLKYNMKVRSGRGFSLEELQAAGIPKKLVSTNGIVVDHPCRNRLLEGIQADVLKTYKANSLVVLIKVGDSALSRDWLQQLKFMEPTCLLRVRSRL
;
A
#
# COMPACT_ATOMS: atom_id res chain seq x y z
N MET A 1 -7.34 -30.77 41.69
CA MET A 1 -6.29 -29.80 42.06
C MET A 1 -5.99 -29.98 43.52
N LYS A 2 -4.71 -30.08 43.90
CA LYS A 2 -4.30 -29.91 45.29
C LYS A 2 -3.67 -28.51 45.41
N HIS A 3 -3.79 -27.87 46.57
CA HIS A 3 -3.29 -26.52 46.91
C HIS A 3 -4.09 -25.34 46.33
N ASN A 4 -3.78 -24.13 46.81
CA ASN A 4 -4.40 -22.87 46.42
C ASN A 4 -3.87 -22.37 45.07
N ASN A 5 -4.31 -23.02 44.00
CA ASN A 5 -3.96 -22.66 42.62
C ASN A 5 -5.14 -22.02 41.90
N VAL A 6 -4.85 -21.14 40.94
CA VAL A 6 -5.87 -20.56 40.04
C VAL A 6 -6.56 -21.67 39.27
N ILE A 7 -7.89 -21.59 39.17
CA ILE A 7 -8.71 -22.55 38.44
C ILE A 7 -8.22 -22.63 36.99
N PRO A 8 -7.93 -23.83 36.45
CA PRO A 8 -7.31 -23.95 35.14
C PRO A 8 -8.39 -23.77 34.08
N TYR A 9 -8.23 -22.74 33.23
CA TYR A 9 -9.14 -22.46 32.13
C TYR A 9 -8.61 -23.04 30.81
N GLY A 10 -8.37 -24.35 30.79
CA GLY A 10 -7.88 -25.08 29.62
C GLY A 10 -9.01 -25.50 28.68
N HIS A 11 -9.01 -25.01 27.44
CA HIS A 11 -9.99 -25.37 26.42
C HIS A 11 -9.64 -26.63 25.61
N PHE A 12 -9.11 -27.65 26.28
CA PHE A 12 -8.64 -28.90 25.65
C PHE A 12 -9.64 -30.06 25.80
N LYS A 13 -10.93 -29.78 26.03
CA LYS A 13 -11.98 -30.79 26.22
C LYS A 13 -12.51 -31.39 24.91
N LYS A 14 -12.14 -30.80 23.77
CA LYS A 14 -12.48 -31.29 22.41
C LYS A 14 -11.29 -32.04 21.85
N HIS A 15 -11.49 -32.79 20.75
CA HIS A 15 -10.39 -33.44 20.01
C HIS A 15 -9.50 -32.41 19.29
N THR A 16 -8.74 -31.61 20.04
CA THR A 16 -7.83 -30.57 19.55
C THR A 16 -6.54 -31.15 18.97
N ASP A 17 -6.16 -32.36 19.40
CA ASP A 17 -4.89 -33.01 19.02
C ASP A 17 -4.84 -33.35 17.53
N ILE A 18 -5.99 -33.59 16.91
CA ILE A 18 -6.12 -33.83 15.47
C ILE A 18 -6.10 -32.51 14.67
N ARG A 19 -6.34 -31.37 15.33
CA ARG A 19 -6.53 -30.05 14.70
C ARG A 19 -5.35 -29.11 14.97
N VAL A 20 -4.14 -29.67 15.09
CA VAL A 20 -2.93 -28.88 15.32
C VAL A 20 -2.41 -28.31 14.00
N LYS A 21 -2.35 -26.98 13.90
CA LYS A 21 -1.70 -26.28 12.79
C LYS A 21 -0.23 -26.02 13.10
N THR A 22 0.67 -26.71 12.41
CA THR A 22 2.12 -26.50 12.52
C THR A 22 2.60 -25.45 11.51
N TRP A 23 3.73 -24.78 11.82
CA TRP A 23 4.27 -23.66 11.03
C TRP A 23 5.65 -23.97 10.42
N PHE A 24 6.00 -25.25 10.22
CA PHE A 24 7.30 -25.67 9.68
C PHE A 24 7.58 -25.11 8.27
N ASN A 25 6.54 -24.81 7.49
CA ASN A 25 6.66 -24.23 6.15
C ASN A 25 6.89 -22.71 6.14
N GLN A 26 6.98 -22.05 7.30
CA GLN A 26 7.19 -20.60 7.41
C GLN A 26 8.41 -20.07 6.61
N PRO A 27 9.62 -20.67 6.70
CA PRO A 27 10.78 -20.22 5.90
C PRO A 27 10.56 -20.41 4.40
N ALA A 28 10.01 -21.54 3.97
CA ALA A 28 9.68 -21.82 2.57
C ALA A 28 8.64 -20.82 2.02
N ARG A 29 7.59 -20.52 2.79
CA ARG A 29 6.56 -19.52 2.45
C ARG A 29 7.14 -18.11 2.35
N LYS A 30 8.14 -17.76 3.16
CA LYS A 30 8.85 -16.47 3.06
C LYS A 30 9.62 -16.36 1.74
N LYS A 31 10.43 -17.38 1.40
CA LYS A 31 11.20 -17.41 0.13
C LYS A 31 10.26 -17.34 -1.08
N ARG A 32 9.20 -18.14 -1.09
CA ARG A 32 8.19 -18.15 -2.16
C ARG A 32 7.53 -16.78 -2.37
N ARG A 33 7.09 -16.11 -1.29
CA ARG A 33 6.52 -14.74 -1.37
C ARG A 33 7.50 -13.71 -1.93
N ARG A 34 8.79 -13.84 -1.61
CA ARG A 34 9.84 -12.95 -2.12
C ARG A 34 10.06 -13.13 -3.62
N ILE A 35 10.14 -14.37 -4.09
CA ILE A 35 10.33 -14.69 -5.52
C ILE A 35 9.15 -14.16 -6.34
N ALA A 36 7.91 -14.45 -5.92
CA ALA A 36 6.72 -13.98 -6.62
C ALA A 36 6.64 -12.44 -6.72
N ARG A 37 7.05 -11.72 -5.66
CA ARG A 37 7.13 -10.25 -5.71
C ARG A 37 8.20 -9.76 -6.70
N LYS A 38 9.35 -10.45 -6.77
CA LYS A 38 10.41 -10.12 -7.73
C LYS A 38 9.95 -10.34 -9.16
N GLU A 39 9.29 -11.47 -9.44
CA GLU A 39 8.72 -11.78 -10.76
C GLU A 39 7.64 -10.76 -11.17
N MET A 40 6.76 -10.39 -10.24
CA MET A 40 5.72 -9.38 -10.49
C MET A 40 6.33 -8.01 -10.79
N ALA A 41 7.40 -7.61 -10.10
CA ALA A 41 8.08 -6.33 -10.33
C ALA A 41 8.77 -6.27 -11.70
N VAL A 42 9.27 -7.39 -12.22
CA VAL A 42 9.86 -7.46 -13.57
C VAL A 42 8.79 -7.37 -14.66
N LYS A 43 7.58 -7.89 -14.40
CA LYS A 43 6.50 -7.97 -15.41
C LYS A 43 5.76 -6.65 -15.67
N ILE A 44 5.71 -5.73 -14.69
CA ILE A 44 4.88 -4.51 -14.76
C ILE A 44 5.79 -3.26 -14.92
N PRO A 45 5.97 -2.71 -16.14
CA PRO A 45 6.63 -1.42 -16.34
C PRO A 45 5.62 -0.24 -16.31
N PRO A 46 5.97 0.94 -15.75
CA PRO A 46 7.12 1.23 -14.87
C PRO A 46 6.95 0.57 -13.49
N PRO A 47 8.02 0.03 -12.89
CA PRO A 47 7.94 -0.72 -11.64
C PRO A 47 7.72 0.22 -10.45
N THR A 48 6.47 0.55 -10.14
CA THR A 48 6.16 1.16 -8.84
C THR A 48 6.31 0.09 -7.75
N THR A 49 7.44 0.13 -7.03
CA THR A 49 7.73 -0.83 -5.95
C THR A 49 6.67 -0.81 -4.84
N ALA A 50 5.95 0.31 -4.70
CA ALA A 50 4.94 0.56 -3.67
C ALA A 50 3.50 0.18 -4.05
N GLY A 51 3.22 -0.24 -5.30
CA GLY A 51 1.87 -0.49 -5.77
C GLY A 51 1.09 0.78 -6.15
N ALA A 52 -0.24 0.67 -6.25
CA ALA A 52 -1.11 1.78 -6.60
C ALA A 52 -1.23 2.81 -5.46
N LEU A 53 -1.55 4.06 -5.80
CA LEU A 53 -1.73 5.13 -4.83
C LEU A 53 -3.04 4.96 -4.06
N HIS A 54 -2.95 5.03 -2.73
CA HIS A 54 -4.06 4.96 -1.79
C HIS A 54 -4.17 6.26 -0.97
N PRO A 55 -5.38 6.69 -0.58
CA PRO A 55 -5.56 7.89 0.24
C PRO A 55 -5.09 7.66 1.68
N VAL A 56 -4.91 8.76 2.39
CA VAL A 56 -4.55 8.76 3.81
C VAL A 56 -5.82 8.99 4.63
N VAL A 57 -6.15 8.08 5.55
CA VAL A 57 -7.43 8.07 6.29
C VAL A 57 -7.21 7.80 7.78
N HIS A 58 -8.05 8.38 8.63
CA HIS A 58 -8.03 8.17 10.09
C HIS A 58 -8.70 6.86 10.54
N GLY A 59 -8.39 6.38 11.74
CA GLY A 59 -9.10 5.26 12.38
C GLY A 59 -10.57 5.57 12.68
N GLN A 60 -11.42 4.54 12.76
CA GLN A 60 -12.88 4.72 12.92
C GLN A 60 -13.30 5.11 14.34
N THR A 61 -12.73 4.47 15.36
CA THR A 61 -13.14 4.66 16.77
C THR A 61 -12.34 5.77 17.45
N LEU A 62 -12.87 6.35 18.53
CA LEU A 62 -12.19 7.37 19.35
C LEU A 62 -10.74 7.01 19.69
N LYS A 63 -10.50 5.77 20.14
CA LYS A 63 -9.17 5.25 20.47
C LYS A 63 -8.14 5.34 19.33
N TYR A 64 -8.59 5.27 18.08
CA TYR A 64 -7.73 5.19 16.89
C TYR A 64 -7.88 6.39 15.95
N ASN A 65 -8.67 7.41 16.32
CA ASN A 65 -8.91 8.57 15.46
C ASN A 65 -7.60 9.34 15.16
N MET A 66 -6.71 9.45 16.15
CA MET A 66 -5.40 10.09 15.97
C MET A 66 -4.45 9.31 15.06
N LYS A 67 -4.71 8.01 14.82
CA LYS A 67 -3.85 7.17 13.99
C LYS A 67 -4.27 7.26 12.53
N VAL A 68 -3.30 7.56 11.69
CA VAL A 68 -3.44 7.65 10.25
C VAL A 68 -3.00 6.35 9.59
N ARG A 69 -3.72 5.93 8.54
CA ARG A 69 -3.46 4.69 7.77
C ARG A 69 -3.78 4.88 6.29
N SER A 70 -3.26 3.99 5.45
CA SER A 70 -3.67 3.91 4.04
C SER A 70 -5.12 3.41 3.93
N GLY A 71 -5.95 4.17 3.21
CA GLY A 71 -7.33 3.85 2.89
C GLY A 71 -7.45 2.91 1.68
N ARG A 72 -8.69 2.64 1.26
CA ARG A 72 -8.96 1.74 0.14
C ARG A 72 -8.73 2.40 -1.22
N GLY A 73 -9.26 3.61 -1.42
CA GLY A 73 -9.17 4.34 -2.67
C GLY A 73 -9.79 5.73 -2.53
N PHE A 74 -9.47 6.62 -3.46
CA PHE A 74 -9.92 8.00 -3.47
C PHE A 74 -11.39 8.12 -3.83
N SER A 75 -12.03 9.17 -3.32
CA SER A 75 -13.40 9.53 -3.67
C SER A 75 -13.44 10.22 -5.04
N LEU A 76 -14.63 10.26 -5.66
CA LEU A 76 -14.80 10.97 -6.95
C LEU A 76 -14.67 12.49 -6.79
N GLU A 77 -15.07 13.01 -5.63
CA GLU A 77 -14.97 14.43 -5.28
C GLU A 77 -13.50 14.87 -5.19
N GLU A 78 -12.64 14.05 -4.59
CA GLU A 78 -11.19 14.29 -4.52
C GLU A 78 -10.54 14.29 -5.90
N LEU A 79 -10.94 13.35 -6.77
CA LEU A 79 -10.43 13.28 -8.13
C LEU A 79 -10.85 14.48 -8.97
N GLN A 80 -12.08 14.94 -8.79
CA GLN A 80 -12.59 16.15 -9.44
C GLN A 80 -11.83 17.40 -8.95
N ALA A 81 -11.59 17.51 -7.64
CA ALA A 81 -10.80 18.60 -7.07
C ALA A 81 -9.34 18.61 -7.56
N ALA A 82 -8.77 17.43 -7.87
CA ALA A 82 -7.44 17.31 -8.49
C ALA A 82 -7.44 17.49 -10.03
N GLY A 83 -8.62 17.62 -10.64
CA GLY A 83 -8.78 17.72 -12.10
C GLY A 83 -8.33 16.46 -12.84
N ILE A 84 -8.54 15.26 -12.26
CA ILE A 84 -8.22 13.98 -12.89
C ILE A 84 -9.53 13.29 -13.30
N PRO A 85 -9.75 13.02 -14.60
CA PRO A 85 -10.95 12.35 -15.04
C PRO A 85 -10.90 10.86 -14.69
N LYS A 86 -12.03 10.31 -14.21
CA LYS A 86 -12.19 8.92 -13.75
C LYS A 86 -11.57 7.85 -14.68
N LYS A 87 -11.63 8.05 -16.00
CA LYS A 87 -11.10 7.10 -16.99
C LYS A 87 -9.57 6.98 -16.96
N LEU A 88 -8.85 8.05 -16.63
CA LEU A 88 -7.38 8.05 -16.59
C LEU A 88 -6.82 7.48 -15.29
N VAL A 89 -7.64 7.45 -14.22
CA VAL A 89 -7.20 7.13 -12.85
C VAL A 89 -6.56 5.74 -12.75
N SER A 90 -7.15 4.73 -13.39
CA SER A 90 -6.62 3.37 -13.39
C SER A 90 -5.28 3.28 -14.11
N THR A 91 -5.08 4.04 -15.19
CA THR A 91 -3.84 4.07 -15.98
C THR A 91 -2.71 4.74 -15.20
N ASN A 92 -3.04 5.82 -14.47
CA ASN A 92 -2.11 6.55 -13.61
C ASN A 92 -1.78 5.81 -12.28
N GLY A 93 -2.31 4.60 -12.08
CA GLY A 93 -2.04 3.78 -10.91
C GLY A 93 -2.68 4.31 -9.63
N ILE A 94 -3.83 4.98 -9.72
CA ILE A 94 -4.58 5.51 -8.57
C ILE A 94 -5.80 4.61 -8.33
N VAL A 95 -6.07 4.24 -7.07
CA VAL A 95 -7.23 3.42 -6.72
C VAL A 95 -8.44 4.30 -6.42
N VAL A 96 -9.60 3.95 -6.98
CA VAL A 96 -10.87 4.66 -6.74
C VAL A 96 -11.78 3.83 -5.84
N ASP A 97 -12.40 4.46 -4.85
CA ASP A 97 -13.44 3.86 -4.01
C ASP A 97 -14.76 4.63 -4.15
N HIS A 98 -15.64 4.15 -5.03
CA HIS A 98 -16.94 4.75 -5.32
C HIS A 98 -17.86 4.97 -4.10
N PRO A 99 -17.95 4.06 -3.10
CA PRO A 99 -18.81 4.28 -1.94
C PRO A 99 -18.25 5.27 -0.92
N CYS A 100 -16.99 5.70 -1.05
CA CYS A 100 -16.39 6.62 -0.10
C CYS A 100 -16.99 8.03 -0.26
N ARG A 101 -17.38 8.65 0.85
CA ARG A 101 -17.89 10.03 0.90
C ARG A 101 -17.10 10.81 1.93
N ASN A 102 -16.69 12.01 1.56
CA ASN A 102 -15.96 12.89 2.47
C ASN A 102 -16.91 13.62 3.40
N ARG A 103 -16.63 13.52 4.70
CA ARG A 103 -17.44 14.15 5.75
C ARG A 103 -16.84 15.47 6.25
N LEU A 104 -15.54 15.67 6.03
CA LEU A 104 -14.75 16.79 6.53
C LEU A 104 -14.03 17.45 5.35
N LEU A 105 -13.93 18.78 5.39
CA LEU A 105 -13.23 19.58 4.37
C LEU A 105 -11.74 19.25 4.30
N GLU A 106 -11.11 18.98 5.45
CA GLU A 106 -9.70 18.62 5.55
C GLU A 106 -9.35 17.38 4.70
N GLY A 107 -10.26 16.42 4.60
CA GLY A 107 -10.07 15.22 3.78
C GLY A 107 -9.99 15.54 2.28
N ILE A 108 -10.74 16.54 1.81
CA ILE A 108 -10.73 16.99 0.41
C ILE A 108 -9.51 17.87 0.13
N GLN A 109 -9.09 18.68 1.11
CA GLN A 109 -7.94 19.58 0.99
C GLN A 109 -6.59 18.88 1.14
N ALA A 110 -6.56 17.63 1.60
CA ALA A 110 -5.32 16.87 1.70
C ALA A 110 -4.62 16.79 0.32
N ASP A 111 -3.52 17.53 0.18
CA ASP A 111 -2.80 17.79 -1.08
C ASP A 111 -2.10 16.56 -1.69
N VAL A 112 -2.39 15.34 -1.21
CA VAL A 112 -1.75 14.10 -1.66
C VAL A 112 -1.93 13.88 -3.18
N LEU A 113 -3.13 14.13 -3.73
CA LEU A 113 -3.38 14.00 -5.17
C LEU A 113 -2.72 15.13 -5.99
N LYS A 114 -2.67 16.35 -5.45
CA LYS A 114 -2.07 17.50 -6.14
C LYS A 114 -0.56 17.39 -6.19
N THR A 115 0.07 17.05 -5.07
CA THR A 115 1.51 16.76 -4.98
C THR A 115 1.89 15.56 -5.83
N TYR A 116 1.06 14.51 -5.86
CA TYR A 116 1.27 13.37 -6.76
C TYR A 116 1.23 13.79 -8.23
N LYS A 117 0.24 14.59 -8.66
CA LYS A 117 0.14 15.08 -10.04
C LYS A 117 1.36 15.92 -10.45
N ALA A 118 1.88 16.76 -9.55
CA ALA A 118 3.04 17.60 -9.80
C ALA A 118 4.36 16.79 -9.89
N ASN A 119 4.49 15.73 -9.09
CA ASN A 119 5.73 14.96 -8.98
C ASN A 119 5.75 13.68 -9.84
N SER A 120 4.63 13.30 -10.44
CA SER A 120 4.53 12.07 -11.23
C SER A 120 5.09 12.27 -12.64
N LEU A 121 6.32 11.81 -12.87
CA LEU A 121 6.85 11.50 -14.20
C LEU A 121 6.14 10.24 -14.74
N VAL A 122 4.90 10.39 -15.21
CA VAL A 122 4.21 9.33 -15.97
C VAL A 122 4.74 9.37 -17.40
N VAL A 123 5.80 8.59 -17.67
CA VAL A 123 6.28 8.37 -19.04
C VAL A 123 5.22 7.53 -19.77
N LEU A 124 4.47 8.17 -20.67
CA LEU A 124 3.59 7.47 -21.60
C LEU A 124 4.45 6.75 -22.64
N ILE A 125 4.68 5.46 -22.43
CA ILE A 125 5.35 4.61 -23.42
C ILE A 125 4.35 4.37 -24.56
N LYS A 126 4.68 4.81 -25.77
CA LYS A 126 3.88 4.51 -26.96
C LYS A 126 3.93 3.01 -27.24
N VAL A 127 2.78 2.42 -27.56
CA VAL A 127 2.64 1.00 -27.86
C VAL A 127 3.42 0.70 -29.14
N GLY A 128 4.57 0.02 -29.03
CA GLY A 128 5.42 -0.39 -30.16
C GLY A 128 6.88 0.05 -30.07
N ASP A 129 7.22 1.01 -29.21
CA ASP A 129 8.60 1.50 -29.08
C ASP A 129 9.41 0.59 -28.15
N SER A 130 10.32 -0.20 -28.73
CA SER A 130 11.31 -1.03 -28.00
C SER A 130 12.52 -0.22 -27.49
N ALA A 131 12.56 1.08 -27.78
CA ALA A 131 13.71 1.94 -27.59
C ALA A 131 13.54 2.87 -26.38
N LEU A 132 13.62 2.34 -25.15
CA LEU A 132 13.80 3.18 -23.96
C LEU A 132 14.46 2.45 -22.77
N SER A 133 15.21 1.37 -23.03
CA SER A 133 16.01 0.71 -21.99
C SER A 133 17.27 1.48 -21.58
N ARG A 134 17.67 2.54 -22.32
CA ARG A 134 18.92 3.29 -22.08
C ARG A 134 18.74 4.69 -21.50
N ASP A 135 17.60 5.36 -21.71
CA ASP A 135 17.43 6.77 -21.31
C ASP A 135 16.99 6.93 -19.84
N TRP A 136 16.32 5.92 -19.29
CA TRP A 136 15.84 5.90 -17.89
C TRP A 136 16.97 6.00 -16.85
N LEU A 137 18.12 5.40 -17.12
CA LEU A 137 19.29 5.46 -16.23
C LEU A 137 20.02 6.82 -16.31
N GLN A 138 19.87 7.53 -17.42
CA GLN A 138 20.49 8.85 -17.63
C GLN A 138 19.69 9.95 -16.91
N GLN A 139 18.35 9.86 -16.89
CA GLN A 139 17.47 10.80 -16.16
C GLN A 139 17.51 10.61 -14.64
N LEU A 140 17.77 9.39 -14.13
CA LEU A 140 17.94 9.15 -12.69
C LEU A 140 19.20 9.80 -12.09
N LYS A 141 20.21 10.14 -12.91
CA LYS A 141 21.42 10.87 -12.45
C LYS A 141 21.17 12.36 -12.16
N PHE A 142 20.06 12.93 -12.62
CA PHE A 142 19.70 14.35 -12.43
C PHE A 142 18.69 14.61 -11.30
N MET A 143 18.23 13.57 -10.59
CA MET A 143 17.43 13.75 -9.37
C MET A 143 18.34 13.93 -8.15
N GLU A 144 18.31 15.13 -7.56
CA GLU A 144 18.99 15.40 -6.29
C GLU A 144 18.47 14.50 -5.16
N PRO A 145 19.31 14.15 -4.16
CA PRO A 145 19.09 13.03 -3.25
C PRO A 145 18.07 13.29 -2.12
N THR A 146 17.28 14.36 -2.19
CA THR A 146 16.57 14.89 -1.01
C THR A 146 15.32 14.10 -0.61
N CYS A 147 14.88 13.10 -1.39
CA CYS A 147 13.67 12.33 -1.06
C CYS A 147 13.93 10.99 -0.35
N LEU A 148 15.18 10.58 -0.12
CA LEU A 148 15.52 9.38 0.66
C LEU A 148 15.66 9.68 2.16
N LEU A 149 14.66 10.34 2.77
CA LEU A 149 14.54 10.34 4.23
C LEU A 149 13.99 9.00 4.72
N ARG A 150 14.95 8.14 5.00
CA ARG A 150 14.89 6.95 5.83
C ARG A 150 14.29 7.26 7.21
N VAL A 151 12.99 7.07 7.39
CA VAL A 151 12.44 6.85 8.75
C VAL A 151 12.75 5.39 9.15
N ARG A 152 13.96 5.18 9.66
CA ARG A 152 14.27 4.03 10.51
C ARG A 152 13.74 4.34 11.90
N SER A 153 12.64 3.70 12.27
CA SER A 153 12.20 3.61 13.66
C SER A 153 13.27 2.92 14.52
N ARG A 154 13.87 3.67 15.45
CA ARG A 154 14.34 3.18 16.75
C ARG A 154 13.95 4.24 17.78
N LEU A 155 12.81 4.00 18.40
CA LEU A 155 12.52 3.98 19.84
C LEU A 155 11.06 3.53 19.99
#